data_AF-A0A3B8SST0-F1
#
_entry.id   AF-A0A3B8SST0-F1
#
_cell.length_a   1.000
_cell.length_b   1.000
_cell.length_c   1.000
_cell.angle_alpha   90.00
_cell.angle_beta   90.00
_cell.angle_gamma   90.00
#
_symmetry.space_group_name_H-M   'P 1'
#
loop_
_entity.id
_entity.type
_entity.pdbx_description
1 polymer ?
#
loop_
_entity_poly.entity_id
_entity_poly.type
_entity_poly.pdbx_seq_one_letter_code
_entity_poly.pdbx_strand_id
1 'polypeptide(L)' 'VKYLKSLAGPLPEFRVCPTGGIQADTALKYLRCANVVCVGGSWIAPTDLLAVGDYGEIEARARHAASLSLAG' A
#
# COMPACT_ATOMS: atom_id res chain seq x y z
N VAL A 1 -6.90 -5.25 7.86
CA VAL A 1 -7.91 -4.19 7.60
C VAL A 1 -8.92 -4.01 8.74
N LYS A 2 -9.71 -5.02 9.16
CA LYS A 2 -10.72 -4.87 10.23
C LYS A 2 -10.14 -4.29 11.54
N TYR A 3 -9.00 -4.83 11.98
CA TYR A 3 -8.28 -4.35 13.16
C TYR A 3 -7.85 -2.87 13.03
N LEU A 4 -7.33 -2.46 11.87
CA LEU A 4 -6.96 -1.07 11.64
C LEU A 4 -8.19 -0.17 11.75
N LYS A 5 -9.32 -0.54 11.13
CA LYS A 5 -10.57 0.23 11.24
C LYS A 5 -11.05 0.36 12.69
N SER A 6 -10.92 -0.68 13.53
CA SER A 6 -11.36 -0.61 14.92
C SER A 6 -10.54 0.34 15.78
N LEU A 7 -9.29 0.64 15.42
CA LEU A 7 -8.45 1.59 16.16
C LEU A 7 -8.91 3.04 15.99
N ALA A 8 -9.65 3.35 14.92
CA ALA A 8 -10.15 4.72 14.66
C ALA A 8 -11.18 5.20 15.70
N GLY A 9 -11.83 4.28 16.44
CA GLY A 9 -12.75 4.63 17.52
C GLY A 9 -12.03 5.13 18.79
N PRO A 10 -11.21 4.29 19.45
CA PRO A 10 -10.51 4.67 20.68
C PRO A 10 -9.33 5.63 20.45
N LEU A 11 -8.76 5.66 19.24
CA LEU A 11 -7.60 6.48 18.90
C LEU A 11 -7.90 7.32 17.64
N PRO A 12 -8.67 8.41 17.75
CA PRO A 12 -9.13 9.18 16.59
C PRO A 12 -7.98 9.86 15.81
N GLU A 13 -6.85 10.13 16.47
CA GLU A 13 -5.67 10.73 15.84
C GLU A 13 -4.66 9.70 15.29
N PHE A 14 -4.92 8.40 15.50
CA PHE A 14 -4.00 7.37 15.06
C PHE A 14 -3.93 7.30 13.54
N ARG A 15 -2.71 7.40 13.01
CA ARG A 15 -2.40 7.26 11.59
C ARG A 15 -1.38 6.17 11.39
N VAL A 16 -1.57 5.32 10.39
CA VAL A 16 -0.72 4.14 10.14
C VAL A 16 -0.42 3.95 8.66
N CYS A 17 0.77 3.41 8.38
CA CYS A 17 1.16 2.93 7.06
C CYS A 17 1.39 1.41 7.15
N PRO A 18 0.36 0.57 6.91
CA PRO A 18 0.51 -0.87 7.00
C PRO A 18 1.46 -1.38 5.92
N THR A 19 2.28 -2.36 6.31
CA THR A 19 3.23 -3.08 5.46
C THR A 19 3.11 -4.58 5.69
N GLY A 20 3.64 -5.38 4.76
CA GLY A 20 3.67 -6.84 4.86
C GLY A 20 2.44 -7.52 4.25
N GLY A 21 2.65 -8.31 3.20
CA GLY A 21 1.60 -9.09 2.53
C GLY A 21 0.58 -8.27 1.73
N ILE A 22 0.80 -6.97 1.55
CA ILE A 22 -0.01 -6.12 0.68
C ILE A 22 0.46 -6.30 -0.76
N GLN A 23 -0.50 -6.34 -1.68
CA GLN A 23 -0.32 -6.46 -3.13
C GLN A 23 -1.16 -5.39 -3.83
N ALA A 24 -0.95 -5.17 -5.14
CA ALA A 24 -1.68 -4.15 -5.90
C ALA A 24 -3.22 -4.30 -5.83
N ASP A 25 -3.73 -5.53 -5.86
CA ASP A 25 -5.16 -5.85 -5.78
C ASP A 25 -5.78 -5.60 -4.39
N THR A 26 -4.97 -5.70 -3.33
CA THR A 26 -5.41 -5.56 -1.94
C THR A 26 -5.13 -4.16 -1.38
N ALA A 27 -4.19 -3.41 -1.95
CA ALA A 27 -3.79 -2.07 -1.51
C ALA A 27 -4.98 -1.12 -1.31
N LEU A 28 -5.92 -1.08 -2.25
CA LEU A 28 -7.10 -0.20 -2.19
C LEU A 28 -7.98 -0.48 -0.96
N LYS A 29 -8.04 -1.73 -0.50
CA LYS A 29 -8.80 -2.12 0.69
C LYS A 29 -8.25 -1.49 1.96
N TYR A 30 -6.92 -1.30 2.04
CA TYR A 30 -6.25 -0.65 3.15
C TYR A 30 -6.39 0.87 3.04
N LEU A 31 -6.14 1.44 1.86
CA LEU A 31 -6.25 2.89 1.62
C LEU A 31 -7.65 3.45 1.91
N ARG A 32 -8.71 2.64 1.76
CA ARG A 32 -10.09 2.97 2.18
C ARG A 32 -10.29 3.16 3.69
N CYS A 33 -9.32 2.87 4.53
CA CYS A 33 -9.43 3.08 5.97
C CYS A 33 -9.02 4.50 6.32
N ALA A 34 -9.87 5.26 7.00
CA ALA A 34 -9.62 6.67 7.32
C ALA A 34 -8.32 6.91 8.12
N ASN A 35 -7.89 5.92 8.89
CA ASN A 35 -6.65 5.97 9.67
C ASN A 35 -5.40 5.47 8.92
N VAL A 36 -5.54 5.05 7.65
CA VAL A 36 -4.43 4.59 6.81
C VAL A 36 -4.01 5.70 5.88
N VAL A 37 -2.77 6.18 6.02
CA VAL A 37 -2.24 7.31 5.22
C VAL A 37 -1.50 6.86 3.95
N CYS A 38 -0.90 5.67 3.99
CA CYS A 38 -0.18 5.06 2.88
C CYS A 38 -0.18 3.54 3.05
N VAL A 39 0.25 2.81 2.02
CA VAL A 39 0.54 1.39 2.12
C VAL A 39 1.95 1.13 1.57
N GLY A 40 2.63 0.14 2.13
CA GLY A 40 3.91 -0.31 1.60
C GLY A 40 3.90 -1.80 1.32
N GLY A 41 4.61 -2.21 0.29
CA GLY A 41 4.84 -3.63 0.03
C GLY A 41 5.90 -3.86 -1.04
N SER A 42 6.54 -5.02 -0.94
CA SER A 42 7.65 -5.41 -1.81
C SER A 42 7.23 -5.65 -3.26
N TRP A 43 5.92 -5.66 -3.57
CA TRP A 43 5.43 -5.90 -4.92
C TRP A 43 5.90 -4.84 -5.93
N ILE A 44 6.20 -3.63 -5.47
CA ILE A 44 6.67 -2.51 -6.30
C ILE A 44 8.09 -2.79 -6.81
N ALA A 45 8.99 -3.17 -5.89
CA ALA A 45 10.40 -3.45 -6.18
C ALA A 45 10.81 -4.77 -5.53
N PRO A 46 10.35 -5.91 -6.07
CA PRO A 46 10.69 -7.22 -5.53
C PRO A 46 12.14 -7.57 -5.84
N THR A 47 12.74 -8.44 -5.01
CA THR A 47 14.17 -8.76 -5.05
C THR A 47 14.61 -9.39 -6.37
N ASP A 48 13.74 -10.13 -7.04
CA ASP A 48 13.99 -10.73 -8.36
C ASP A 48 14.20 -9.66 -9.44
N LEU A 49 13.35 -8.63 -9.49
CA LEU A 49 13.50 -7.52 -10.43
C LEU A 49 14.73 -6.67 -10.11
N LEU A 50 15.01 -6.46 -8.82
CA LEU A 50 16.24 -5.79 -8.39
C LEU A 50 17.50 -6.56 -8.79
N ALA A 51 17.48 -7.89 -8.69
CA ALA A 51 18.62 -8.74 -9.02
C ALA A 51 18.97 -8.74 -10.51
N VAL A 52 17.96 -8.62 -11.38
CA VAL A 52 18.16 -8.53 -12.84
C VAL A 52 18.24 -7.08 -13.35
N GLY A 53 18.07 -6.08 -12.48
CA GLY A 53 18.12 -4.67 -12.84
C GLY A 53 16.95 -4.20 -13.71
N ASP A 54 15.78 -4.84 -13.61
CA ASP A 54 14.60 -4.49 -14.39
C ASP A 54 13.87 -3.29 -13.79
N TYR A 55 14.50 -2.12 -13.93
CA TYR A 55 13.94 -0.86 -13.45
C TYR A 55 12.73 -0.40 -14.27
N GLY A 56 12.56 -0.91 -15.50
CA GLY A 56 11.41 -0.62 -16.34
C GLY A 56 10.13 -1.21 -15.74
N GLU A 57 10.17 -2.49 -15.35
CA GLU A 57 9.04 -3.13 -14.67
C GLU A 57 8.80 -2.53 -13.28
N ILE A 58 9.86 -2.20 -12.52
CA ILE A 58 9.71 -1.53 -11.22
C ILE A 58 9.02 -0.17 -11.38
N GLU A 59 9.37 0.61 -12.40
CA GLU A 59 8.72 1.88 -12.71
C GLU A 59 7.24 1.68 -13.07
N ALA A 60 6.93 0.72 -13.94
CA ALA A 60 5.55 0.42 -14.32
C ALA A 60 4.69 0.03 -13.10
N ARG A 61 5.25 -0.77 -12.19
CA ARG A 61 4.60 -1.16 -10.92
C ARG A 61 4.43 0.02 -9.98
N ALA A 62 5.43 0.88 -9.86
CA ALA A 62 5.35 2.09 -9.06
C ALA A 62 4.28 3.04 -9.59
N ARG A 63 4.21 3.22 -10.91
CA ARG A 63 3.19 4.03 -11.58
C ARG A 63 1.79 3.47 -11.36
N HIS A 64 1.61 2.16 -11.51
CA HIS A 64 0.34 1.51 -11.21
C HIS A 64 -0.03 1.70 -9.74
N ALA A 65 0.89 1.45 -8.80
CA ALA A 65 0.64 1.64 -7.37
C ALA A 65 0.24 3.09 -7.03
N ALA A 66 0.89 4.09 -7.64
CA ALA A 66 0.55 5.50 -7.46
C ALA A 66 -0.83 5.87 -8.01
N SER A 67 -1.30 5.17 -9.06
CA SER A 67 -2.66 5.33 -9.58
C SER A 67 -3.75 4.68 -8.72
N LEU A 68 -3.38 3.86 -7.72
CA LEU A 68 -4.32 3.29 -6.75
C LEU A 68 -4.72 4.36 -5.74
N SER A 69 -5.44 5.39 -6.19
CA SER A 69 -6.03 6.40 -5.32
C SER A 69 -7.50 6.10 -5.05
N LEU A 70 -8.00 6.59 -3.91
CA LEU A 70 -9.42 6.80 -3.75
C LEU A 70 -9.79 7.93 -4.71
N ALA A 71 -10.57 7.64 -5.75
CA ALA A 71 -11.32 8.70 -6.40
C ALA A 71 -12.09 9.44 -5.29
N GLY A 72 -11.85 10.76 -5.20
CA GLY A 72 -12.42 11.63 -4.18
C GLY A 72 -13.94 11.60 -4.15
#